data_AF-A0A9K3KG62-F1
#
_entry.id   AF-A0A9K3KG62-F1
#
_cell.length_a   1.000
_cell.length_b   1.000
_cell.length_c   1.000
_cell.angle_alpha   90.00
_cell.angle_beta   90.00
_cell.angle_gamma   90.00
#
_symmetry.space_group_name_H-M   'P 1'
#
loop_
_entity.id
_entity.type
_entity.pdbx_description
1 polymer ?
#
loop_
_entity_poly.entity_id
_entity_poly.type
_entity_poly.pdbx_seq_one_letter_code
_entity_poly.pdbx_strand_id
1 'polypeptide(L)'
;MYSRDPYQIMMYQHSSSSNSNESHESYEQQQQVLFSHQQQSLRSMSGRHCTSIPINPLASRRVFGRQQYLRMILTTGGLFSLTAGFSPVDRQQVVVHAVTMQDTQTVFQVGKDLTLDQAIDRFQQGRQSLRYLIDNYDDIISKGGGDNVRRYLGTVGLTSGLYGINKVLKVLKEQAAAADILDDIVEFNELAEELVAAINQADGSAYMAIFTTTSTSGVPSQRYYDEAKIEIEQAIQTMDALAKLLHLSSSKR
;
A
#
# COMPACT_ATOMS: atom_id res chain seq x y z
N MET A 1 -7.78 -65.61 -32.53
CA MET A 1 -6.84 -64.50 -32.81
C MET A 1 -7.55 -63.51 -33.70
N TYR A 2 -8.19 -62.49 -33.12
CA TYR A 2 -8.77 -61.38 -33.88
C TYR A 2 -8.28 -60.07 -33.27
N SER A 3 -7.55 -59.37 -34.11
CA SER A 3 -7.02 -58.03 -33.97
C SER A 3 -8.03 -57.06 -34.59
N ARG A 4 -8.32 -55.95 -33.90
CA ARG A 4 -8.52 -54.58 -34.42
C ARG A 4 -9.35 -53.75 -33.43
N ASP A 5 -8.70 -52.80 -32.77
CA ASP A 5 -9.34 -51.60 -32.24
C ASP A 5 -9.41 -50.53 -33.34
N PRO A 6 -10.57 -49.90 -33.59
CA PRO A 6 -10.68 -48.73 -34.44
C PRO A 6 -11.03 -47.48 -33.61
N TYR A 7 -10.02 -46.81 -33.05
CA TYR A 7 -10.19 -45.42 -32.62
C TYR A 7 -9.64 -44.49 -33.71
N GLN A 8 -10.59 -43.95 -34.47
CA GLN A 8 -10.44 -42.90 -35.46
C GLN A 8 -9.76 -41.66 -34.85
N ILE A 9 -8.58 -41.34 -35.36
CA ILE A 9 -7.89 -40.07 -35.15
C ILE A 9 -8.54 -39.05 -36.12
N MET A 10 -9.43 -38.19 -35.60
CA MET A 10 -9.88 -37.00 -36.33
C MET A 10 -8.83 -35.90 -36.21
N MET A 11 -8.03 -35.73 -37.25
CA MET A 11 -7.17 -34.57 -37.48
C MET A 11 -8.04 -33.38 -37.93
N TYR A 12 -8.24 -32.40 -37.06
CA TYR A 12 -8.75 -31.07 -37.46
C TYR A 12 -7.57 -30.21 -37.91
N GLN A 13 -7.46 -29.95 -39.22
CA GLN A 13 -6.64 -28.87 -39.76
C GLN A 13 -7.41 -27.55 -39.62
N HIS A 14 -6.95 -26.67 -38.75
CA HIS A 14 -7.34 -25.25 -38.78
C HIS A 14 -6.27 -24.46 -39.52
N SER A 15 -6.62 -24.01 -40.72
CA SER A 15 -5.89 -23.03 -41.51
C SER A 15 -6.10 -21.65 -40.89
N SER A 16 -5.07 -21.09 -40.27
CA SER A 16 -5.08 -19.71 -39.77
C SER A 16 -4.46 -18.80 -40.83
N SER A 17 -5.33 -18.12 -41.57
CA SER A 17 -4.98 -17.02 -42.46
C SER A 17 -4.66 -15.78 -41.61
N SER A 18 -3.43 -15.31 -41.72
CA SER A 18 -2.95 -14.04 -41.17
C SER A 18 -3.56 -12.85 -41.91
N ASN A 19 -4.25 -11.97 -41.20
CA ASN A 19 -4.58 -10.62 -41.68
C ASN A 19 -4.30 -9.61 -40.55
N SER A 20 -3.07 -9.11 -40.49
CA SER A 20 -2.63 -8.08 -39.57
C SER A 20 -2.64 -6.75 -40.32
N ASN A 21 -3.62 -5.88 -40.05
CA ASN A 21 -3.52 -4.41 -40.26
C ASN A 21 -4.77 -3.57 -39.84
N GLU A 22 -5.70 -4.06 -38.99
CA GLU A 22 -6.91 -3.29 -38.62
C GLU A 22 -7.12 -3.06 -37.10
N SER A 23 -6.08 -3.16 -36.27
CA SER A 23 -6.25 -3.16 -34.81
C SER A 23 -5.95 -1.85 -34.06
N HIS A 24 -5.71 -0.71 -34.73
CA HIS A 24 -5.36 0.53 -34.01
C HIS A 24 -6.49 1.57 -33.88
N GLU A 25 -7.51 1.58 -34.74
CA GLU A 25 -8.63 2.54 -34.63
C GLU A 25 -9.78 2.07 -33.72
N SER A 26 -9.87 0.77 -33.42
CA SER A 26 -10.98 0.23 -32.61
C SER A 26 -10.85 0.52 -31.11
N TYR A 27 -9.62 0.66 -30.59
CA TYR A 27 -9.40 0.86 -29.16
C TYR A 27 -9.72 2.28 -28.67
N GLU A 28 -9.47 3.32 -29.47
CA GLU A 28 -9.83 4.69 -29.07
C GLU A 28 -11.35 4.93 -29.09
N GLN A 29 -12.07 4.34 -30.05
CA GLN A 29 -13.53 4.43 -30.07
C GLN A 29 -14.17 3.66 -28.90
N GLN A 30 -13.60 2.51 -28.49
CA GLN A 30 -14.09 1.79 -27.32
C GLN A 30 -13.83 2.54 -26.00
N GLN A 31 -12.70 3.25 -25.89
CA GLN A 31 -12.41 4.07 -24.69
C GLN A 31 -13.30 5.31 -24.59
N GLN A 32 -13.66 5.95 -25.71
CA GLN A 32 -14.60 7.08 -25.70
C GLN A 32 -16.03 6.67 -25.30
N VAL A 33 -16.50 5.50 -25.72
CA VAL A 33 -17.84 5.01 -25.34
C VAL A 33 -17.90 4.70 -23.84
N LEU A 34 -16.85 4.09 -23.27
CA LEU A 34 -16.79 3.78 -21.84
C LEU A 34 -16.84 5.05 -20.97
N PHE A 35 -16.12 6.10 -21.37
CA PHE A 35 -16.11 7.39 -20.65
C PHE A 35 -17.47 8.10 -20.70
N SER A 36 -18.20 7.99 -21.81
CA SER A 36 -19.54 8.59 -21.96
C SER A 36 -20.59 7.95 -21.05
N HIS A 37 -20.50 6.63 -20.83
CA HIS A 37 -21.43 5.88 -19.98
C HIS A 37 -21.23 6.17 -18.49
N GLN A 38 -19.99 6.39 -18.05
CA GLN A 38 -19.70 6.71 -16.66
C GLN A 38 -20.21 8.11 -16.27
N GLN A 39 -20.17 9.09 -17.19
CA GLN A 39 -20.71 10.43 -16.92
C GLN A 39 -22.24 10.47 -16.91
N GLN A 40 -22.93 9.61 -17.66
CA GLN A 40 -24.39 9.53 -17.63
C GLN A 40 -24.91 8.88 -16.34
N SER A 41 -24.18 7.91 -15.77
CA SER A 41 -24.52 7.32 -14.47
C SER A 41 -24.51 8.34 -13.32
N LEU A 42 -23.54 9.28 -13.32
CA LEU A 42 -23.43 10.30 -12.28
C LEU A 42 -24.54 11.39 -12.36
N ARG A 43 -25.15 11.62 -13.53
CA ARG A 43 -26.28 12.56 -13.65
C ARG A 43 -27.61 11.97 -13.19
N SER A 44 -27.74 10.64 -13.12
CA SER A 44 -28.97 9.95 -12.70
C SER A 44 -29.22 9.93 -11.19
N MET A 45 -28.26 10.37 -10.35
CA MET A 45 -28.41 10.34 -8.89
C MET A 45 -28.84 11.66 -8.25
N SER A 46 -29.06 12.73 -9.03
CA SER A 46 -29.47 14.06 -8.51
C SER A 46 -31.00 14.24 -8.38
N GLY A 47 -31.81 13.19 -8.51
CA GLY A 47 -33.26 13.32 -8.75
C GLY A 47 -34.19 12.48 -7.88
N ARG A 48 -33.82 12.10 -6.64
CA ARG A 48 -34.76 11.43 -5.74
C ARG A 48 -35.17 12.33 -4.59
N HIS A 49 -36.41 12.79 -4.66
CA HIS A 49 -37.15 13.42 -3.58
C HIS A 49 -37.07 12.59 -2.30
N CYS A 50 -36.49 13.18 -1.24
CA CYS A 50 -36.64 12.72 0.13
C CYS A 50 -38.08 12.93 0.58
N THR A 51 -38.84 11.85 0.76
CA THR A 51 -40.03 11.86 1.60
C THR A 51 -39.61 11.82 3.06
N SER A 52 -40.11 12.79 3.81
CA SER A 52 -39.87 13.02 5.23
C SER A 52 -40.39 11.87 6.10
N ILE A 53 -39.51 11.22 6.86
CA ILE A 53 -39.86 10.38 8.00
C ILE A 53 -39.67 11.24 9.27
N PRO A 54 -40.66 11.33 10.18
CA PRO A 54 -40.53 12.09 11.41
C PRO A 54 -39.61 11.35 12.40
N ILE A 55 -38.54 12.03 12.82
CA ILE A 55 -37.59 11.55 13.82
C ILE A 55 -37.99 12.15 15.18
N ASN A 56 -38.24 11.29 16.15
CA ASN A 56 -38.42 11.66 17.56
C ASN A 56 -37.11 12.25 18.13
N PRO A 57 -37.15 13.39 18.84
CA PRO A 57 -35.96 14.01 19.40
C PRO A 57 -35.77 13.60 20.86
N LEU A 58 -34.79 12.76 21.16
CA LEU A 58 -34.29 12.60 22.53
C LEU A 58 -32.77 12.39 22.55
N ALA A 59 -32.09 13.38 23.15
CA ALA A 59 -30.82 13.28 23.87
C ALA A 59 -29.57 12.83 23.06
N SER A 60 -28.38 13.38 23.20
CA SER A 60 -27.81 14.37 24.11
C SER A 60 -26.49 14.84 23.51
N ARG A 61 -26.30 16.16 23.59
CA ARG A 61 -25.07 16.95 23.45
C ARG A 61 -23.75 16.19 23.70
N ARG A 62 -22.78 16.35 22.80
CA ARG A 62 -21.45 16.93 23.12
C ARG A 62 -20.90 17.71 21.93
N VAL A 63 -21.03 19.03 22.02
CA VAL A 63 -20.29 20.02 21.24
C VAL A 63 -18.91 20.12 21.88
N PHE A 64 -17.86 19.72 21.18
CA PHE A 64 -16.49 20.10 21.56
C PHE A 64 -16.09 21.32 20.74
N GLY A 65 -16.33 22.49 21.33
CA GLY A 65 -15.66 23.73 20.95
C GLY A 65 -14.40 23.94 21.81
N ARG A 66 -13.38 24.57 21.22
CA ARG A 66 -12.32 25.40 21.82
C ARG A 66 -11.37 25.75 20.67
N GLN A 67 -11.45 26.91 20.02
CA GLN A 67 -11.13 28.25 20.53
C GLN A 67 -9.88 28.29 21.43
N GLN A 68 -8.87 28.98 20.89
CA GLN A 68 -7.94 29.90 21.54
C GLN A 68 -6.93 29.30 22.53
N TYR A 69 -5.66 29.24 22.13
CA TYR A 69 -4.55 29.66 22.99
C TYR A 69 -3.46 30.36 22.16
N LEU A 70 -3.54 31.68 22.18
CA LEU A 70 -2.51 32.63 21.78
C LEU A 70 -2.12 33.37 23.06
N ARG A 71 -0.91 33.13 23.59
CA ARG A 71 -0.08 34.00 24.47
C ARG A 71 1.07 33.15 25.04
N MET A 72 2.30 33.37 24.57
CA MET A 72 3.26 34.37 25.08
C MET A 72 3.93 33.90 26.39
N ILE A 73 5.13 33.33 26.29
CA ILE A 73 6.12 33.42 27.37
C ILE A 73 7.45 33.87 26.79
N LEU A 74 7.88 35.01 27.32
CA LEU A 74 9.11 35.73 27.08
C LEU A 74 10.33 34.88 27.45
N THR A 75 11.30 34.90 26.55
CA THR A 75 12.69 34.49 26.73
C THR A 75 13.32 35.24 27.90
N THR A 76 13.72 34.53 28.95
CA THR A 76 14.65 35.02 29.97
C THR A 76 15.80 34.03 30.08
N GLY A 77 17.01 34.55 29.90
CA GLY A 77 18.24 33.77 29.88
C GLY A 77 18.56 33.13 31.23
N GLY A 78 19.14 31.93 31.16
CA GLY A 78 19.71 31.22 32.28
C GLY A 78 20.85 30.35 31.78
N LEU A 79 22.07 30.89 31.86
CA LEU A 79 23.32 30.14 31.76
C LEU A 79 23.42 29.24 33.00
N PHE A 80 23.27 27.93 32.80
CA PHE A 80 23.70 26.93 33.78
C PHE A 80 24.56 25.88 33.06
N SER A 81 25.87 26.03 33.21
CA SER A 81 26.83 24.94 33.04
C SER A 81 26.72 24.02 34.25
N LEU A 82 26.37 22.75 34.02
CA LEU A 82 26.61 21.66 34.95
C LEU A 82 27.13 20.46 34.15
N THR A 83 28.44 20.29 34.23
CA THR A 83 29.18 19.09 33.84
C THR A 83 28.91 17.98 34.86
N ALA A 84 28.24 16.91 34.45
CA ALA A 84 28.22 15.65 35.18
C ALA A 84 28.40 14.50 34.18
N GLY A 85 29.44 13.71 34.40
CA GLY A 85 29.89 12.63 33.52
C GLY A 85 28.84 11.56 33.30
N PHE A 86 28.47 11.38 32.04
CA PHE A 86 27.81 10.17 31.57
C PHE A 86 28.88 9.14 31.24
N SER A 87 28.87 8.03 31.98
CA SER A 87 29.56 6.81 31.59
C SER A 87 29.08 6.37 30.20
N PRO A 88 29.97 5.86 29.33
CA PRO A 88 29.55 5.28 28.06
C PRO A 88 28.76 4.00 28.36
N VAL A 89 27.43 4.12 28.28
CA VAL A 89 26.58 2.94 28.09
C VAL A 89 26.97 2.38 26.74
N ASP A 90 27.46 1.14 26.78
CA ASP A 90 27.83 0.33 25.63
C ASP A 90 26.60 0.18 24.73
N ARG A 91 26.48 1.13 23.81
CA ARG A 91 25.42 1.23 22.83
C ARG A 91 25.74 0.14 21.82
N GLN A 92 25.21 -1.05 22.05
CA GLN A 92 25.12 -2.07 21.00
C GLN A 92 24.59 -1.35 19.76
N GLN A 93 25.48 -1.16 18.79
CA GLN A 93 25.11 -0.77 17.45
C GLN A 93 24.22 -1.89 16.95
N VAL A 94 22.92 -1.75 17.19
CA VAL A 94 21.94 -2.34 16.30
C VAL A 94 22.26 -1.67 14.99
N VAL A 95 22.97 -2.40 14.13
CA VAL A 95 23.15 -2.05 12.74
C VAL A 95 21.73 -2.10 12.17
N VAL A 96 21.00 -1.00 12.32
CA VAL A 96 19.84 -0.73 11.51
C VAL A 96 20.45 -0.61 10.14
N HIS A 97 20.47 -1.70 9.39
CA HIS A 97 20.68 -1.67 7.96
C HIS A 97 19.52 -0.83 7.41
N ALA A 98 19.68 0.48 7.48
CA ALA A 98 18.94 1.38 6.62
C ALA A 98 19.26 0.86 5.23
N VAL A 99 18.29 0.16 4.65
CA VAL A 99 18.26 -0.20 3.24
C VAL A 99 18.10 1.12 2.49
N THR A 100 19.14 1.96 2.57
CA THR A 100 19.54 2.77 1.44
C THR A 100 19.64 1.77 0.30
N MET A 101 18.91 2.01 -0.79
CA MET A 101 18.92 1.14 -1.95
C MET A 101 20.35 1.12 -2.53
N GLN A 102 21.23 0.32 -1.91
CA GLN A 102 22.58 0.05 -2.37
C GLN A 102 22.48 -1.02 -3.46
N ASP A 103 23.35 -0.88 -4.45
CA ASP A 103 23.35 -1.53 -5.77
C ASP A 103 23.41 -3.08 -5.74
N THR A 104 23.58 -3.70 -4.58
CA THR A 104 23.41 -5.15 -4.37
C THR A 104 21.94 -5.51 -4.18
N GLN A 105 21.09 -5.05 -5.11
CA GLN A 105 19.65 -5.07 -4.94
C GLN A 105 19.08 -6.45 -5.28
N THR A 106 18.53 -7.14 -4.27
CA THR A 106 17.78 -8.38 -4.49
C THR A 106 16.53 -8.08 -5.31
N VAL A 107 16.56 -8.43 -6.59
CA VAL A 107 15.38 -8.34 -7.47
C VAL A 107 14.39 -9.41 -7.06
N PHE A 108 13.22 -8.98 -6.59
CA PHE A 108 12.19 -9.91 -6.17
C PHE A 108 11.41 -10.45 -7.37
N GLN A 109 11.35 -11.78 -7.49
CA GLN A 109 10.55 -12.43 -8.53
C GLN A 109 9.14 -12.71 -8.03
N VAL A 110 8.13 -12.33 -8.82
CA VAL A 110 6.72 -12.64 -8.57
C VAL A 110 6.38 -13.97 -9.22
N GLY A 111 6.04 -14.99 -8.41
CA GLY A 111 5.57 -16.29 -8.90
C GLY A 111 6.47 -17.49 -8.65
N LYS A 112 7.61 -17.33 -7.99
CA LYS A 112 8.32 -18.46 -7.40
C LYS A 112 7.61 -18.90 -6.12
N ASP A 113 7.50 -20.21 -5.90
CA ASP A 113 7.01 -20.75 -4.64
C ASP A 113 7.94 -20.28 -3.51
N LEU A 114 7.38 -19.48 -2.59
CA LEU A 114 8.10 -19.02 -1.42
C LEU A 114 7.95 -20.05 -0.31
N THR A 115 9.06 -20.34 0.36
CA THR A 115 9.03 -21.04 1.65
C THR A 115 8.52 -20.10 2.74
N LEU A 116 8.01 -20.66 3.85
CA LEU A 116 7.53 -19.89 5.00
C LEU A 116 8.58 -18.89 5.49
N ASP A 117 9.83 -19.34 5.66
CA ASP A 117 10.93 -18.48 6.14
C ASP A 117 11.20 -17.31 5.18
N GLN A 118 11.19 -17.56 3.86
CA GLN A 118 11.36 -16.52 2.85
C GLN A 118 10.18 -15.54 2.84
N ALA A 119 8.96 -16.03 3.09
CA ALA A 119 7.79 -15.17 3.18
C ALA A 119 7.85 -14.27 4.43
N ILE A 120 8.29 -14.82 5.57
CA ILE A 120 8.50 -14.05 6.82
C ILE A 120 9.57 -12.99 6.62
N ASP A 121 10.73 -13.35 6.07
CA ASP A 121 11.82 -12.41 5.80
C ASP A 121 11.35 -11.27 4.88
N ARG A 122 10.66 -11.60 3.78
CA ARG A 122 10.12 -10.59 2.85
C ARG A 122 9.07 -9.70 3.50
N PHE A 123 8.21 -10.26 4.34
CA PHE A 123 7.24 -9.49 5.12
C PHE A 123 7.93 -8.51 6.08
N GLN A 124 9.01 -8.93 6.75
CA GLN A 124 9.81 -8.06 7.62
C GLN A 124 10.52 -6.95 6.83
N GLN A 125 11.08 -7.26 5.65
CA GLN A 125 11.67 -6.26 4.76
C GLN A 125 10.63 -5.25 4.26
N GLY A 126 9.40 -5.69 3.98
CA GLY A 126 8.27 -4.80 3.67
C GLY A 126 7.96 -3.84 4.83
N ARG A 127 7.91 -4.35 6.07
CA ARG A 127 7.73 -3.52 7.28
C ARG A 127 8.82 -2.47 7.45
N GLN A 128 10.08 -2.87 7.27
CA GLN A 128 11.22 -1.96 7.34
C GLN A 128 11.17 -0.91 6.22
N SER A 129 10.75 -1.30 5.02
CA SER A 129 10.60 -0.38 3.88
C SER A 129 9.57 0.70 4.15
N LEU A 130 8.40 0.36 4.72
CA LEU A 130 7.39 1.35 5.10
C LEU A 130 7.86 2.27 6.23
N ARG A 131 8.54 1.72 7.25
CA ARG A 131 9.09 2.53 8.35
C ARG A 131 10.15 3.50 7.83
N TYR A 132 11.05 3.04 6.98
CA TYR A 132 12.03 3.91 6.33
C TYR A 132 11.35 5.00 5.49
N LEU A 133 10.30 4.63 4.74
CA LEU A 133 9.52 5.57 3.93
C LEU A 133 8.90 6.67 4.79
N ILE A 134 8.28 6.35 5.92
CA ILE A 134 7.65 7.36 6.77
C ILE A 134 8.67 8.25 7.48
N ASP A 135 9.79 7.67 7.94
CA ASP A 135 10.85 8.40 8.65
C ASP A 135 11.59 9.39 7.74
N ASN A 136 11.66 9.08 6.43
CA ASN A 136 12.38 9.88 5.43
C ASN A 136 11.43 10.48 4.37
N TYR A 137 10.14 10.59 4.69
CA TYR A 137 9.09 10.87 3.71
C TYR A 137 9.33 12.18 2.93
N ASP A 138 9.66 13.25 3.65
CA ASP A 138 9.86 14.58 3.05
C ASP A 138 11.10 14.61 2.13
N ASP A 139 12.18 13.92 2.53
CA ASP A 139 13.40 13.78 1.73
C ASP A 139 13.14 12.96 0.45
N ILE A 140 12.41 11.86 0.56
CA ILE A 140 12.03 10.98 -0.56
C ILE A 140 11.21 11.75 -1.61
N ILE A 141 10.21 12.53 -1.16
CA ILE A 141 9.40 13.38 -2.03
C ILE A 141 10.24 14.47 -2.68
N SER A 142 11.15 15.11 -1.94
CA SER A 142 11.98 16.19 -2.49
C SER A 142 12.89 15.72 -3.64
N LYS A 143 13.30 14.44 -3.64
CA LYS A 143 14.24 13.87 -4.62
C LYS A 143 13.58 13.31 -5.88
N GLY A 144 12.34 12.81 -5.79
CA GLY A 144 11.68 12.15 -6.92
C GLY A 144 10.16 12.13 -6.87
N GLY A 145 9.57 12.95 -5.99
CA GLY A 145 8.13 13.11 -5.87
C GLY A 145 7.38 11.81 -5.61
N GLY A 146 6.18 11.72 -6.18
CA GLY A 146 5.31 10.55 -6.05
C GLY A 146 5.91 9.25 -6.57
N ASP A 147 6.72 9.26 -7.64
CA ASP A 147 7.29 8.01 -8.18
C ASP A 147 8.20 7.31 -7.17
N ASN A 148 8.99 8.07 -6.41
CA ASN A 148 9.84 7.50 -5.37
C ASN A 148 9.01 6.87 -4.25
N VAL A 149 7.91 7.49 -3.82
CA VAL A 149 7.00 6.91 -2.82
C VAL A 149 6.46 5.56 -3.31
N ARG A 150 6.01 5.50 -4.57
CA ARG A 150 5.49 4.29 -5.21
C ARG A 150 6.51 3.16 -5.32
N ARG A 151 7.80 3.49 -5.47
CA ARG A 151 8.89 2.50 -5.43
C ARG A 151 9.02 1.83 -4.06
N TYR A 152 8.94 2.59 -2.97
CA TYR A 152 8.96 2.02 -1.62
C TYR A 152 7.70 1.22 -1.30
N LEU A 153 6.53 1.66 -1.80
CA LEU A 153 5.27 0.90 -1.71
C LEU A 153 5.30 -0.42 -2.49
N GLY A 154 6.29 -0.62 -3.38
CA GLY A 154 6.41 -1.84 -4.18
C GLY A 154 5.38 -1.95 -5.31
N THR A 155 4.72 -0.84 -5.67
CA THR A 155 3.83 -0.75 -6.83
C THR A 155 4.59 -0.40 -8.11
N VAL A 156 5.78 0.22 -7.96
CA VAL A 156 6.72 0.52 -9.04
C VAL A 156 8.08 -0.13 -8.76
N GLY A 157 8.64 -0.79 -9.77
CA GLY A 157 9.91 -1.51 -9.62
C GLY A 157 9.77 -2.87 -8.93
N LEU A 158 10.91 -3.54 -8.71
CA LEU A 158 10.97 -4.94 -8.27
C LEU A 158 11.77 -5.12 -6.97
N THR A 159 12.11 -4.02 -6.30
CA THR A 159 13.18 -3.98 -5.31
C THR A 159 12.71 -3.67 -3.90
N SER A 160 11.45 -3.26 -3.73
CA SER A 160 10.82 -3.15 -2.43
C SER A 160 10.35 -4.52 -1.95
N GLY A 161 10.50 -4.77 -0.64
CA GLY A 161 9.97 -5.98 0.00
C GLY A 161 8.44 -6.11 -0.13
N LEU A 162 7.73 -5.00 -0.39
CA LEU A 162 6.30 -4.97 -0.66
C LEU A 162 5.90 -5.36 -2.09
N TYR A 163 6.86 -5.47 -3.01
CA TYR A 163 6.54 -5.91 -4.37
C TYR A 163 5.82 -7.27 -4.32
N GLY A 164 4.64 -7.38 -4.91
CA GLY A 164 3.86 -8.63 -4.90
C GLY A 164 3.42 -9.13 -3.53
N ILE A 165 3.20 -8.22 -2.55
CA ILE A 165 2.84 -8.56 -1.15
C ILE A 165 1.64 -9.52 -1.03
N ASN A 166 0.66 -9.46 -1.94
CA ASN A 166 -0.48 -10.39 -1.98
C ASN A 166 -0.06 -11.86 -1.96
N LYS A 167 1.00 -12.22 -2.70
CA LYS A 167 1.50 -13.59 -2.74
C LYS A 167 2.18 -13.98 -1.43
N VAL A 168 2.91 -13.05 -0.82
CA VAL A 168 3.56 -13.26 0.48
C VAL A 168 2.52 -13.49 1.57
N LEU A 169 1.48 -12.66 1.63
CA LEU A 169 0.37 -12.80 2.60
C LEU A 169 -0.37 -14.12 2.41
N LYS A 170 -0.60 -14.55 1.16
CA LYS A 170 -1.20 -15.85 0.87
C LYS A 170 -0.34 -17.00 1.41
N VAL A 171 0.96 -16.99 1.14
CA VAL A 171 1.90 -18.01 1.62
C VAL A 171 1.96 -18.03 3.14
N LEU A 172 2.01 -16.86 3.79
CA LEU A 172 1.98 -16.75 5.24
C LEU A 172 0.69 -17.35 5.80
N LYS A 173 -0.47 -17.02 5.24
CA LYS A 173 -1.75 -17.61 5.68
C LYS A 173 -1.74 -19.13 5.59
N GLU A 174 -1.38 -19.68 4.44
CA GLU A 174 -1.43 -21.12 4.19
C GLU A 174 -0.40 -21.91 5.01
N GLN A 175 0.86 -21.45 5.01
CA GLN A 175 1.95 -22.19 5.65
C GLN A 175 2.03 -21.91 7.17
N ALA A 176 1.73 -20.70 7.65
CA ALA A 176 1.71 -20.44 9.08
C ALA A 176 0.51 -21.10 9.78
N ALA A 177 -0.64 -21.21 9.12
CA ALA A 177 -1.76 -22.01 9.62
C ALA A 177 -1.41 -23.50 9.68
N ALA A 178 -0.73 -24.04 8.65
CA ALA A 178 -0.29 -25.43 8.66
C ALA A 178 0.77 -25.72 9.74
N ALA A 179 1.58 -24.72 10.10
CA ALA A 179 2.60 -24.82 11.14
C ALA A 179 2.07 -24.48 12.57
N ASP A 180 0.78 -24.19 12.73
CA ASP A 180 0.16 -23.80 14.01
C ASP A 180 0.81 -22.54 14.65
N ILE A 181 1.28 -21.61 13.81
CA ILE A 181 1.89 -20.32 14.23
C ILE A 181 0.86 -19.18 14.14
N LEU A 182 -0.19 -19.36 13.36
CA LEU A 182 -1.21 -18.34 13.11
C LEU A 182 -2.36 -18.46 14.12
N ASP A 183 -2.52 -17.45 14.97
CA ASP A 183 -3.55 -17.46 16.03
C ASP A 183 -4.98 -17.40 15.49
N ASP A 184 -5.25 -16.44 14.59
CA ASP A 184 -6.59 -16.18 14.05
C ASP A 184 -6.52 -15.96 12.53
N ILE A 185 -7.00 -16.96 11.79
CA ILE A 185 -7.01 -16.93 10.33
C ILE A 185 -8.01 -15.93 9.75
N VAL A 186 -9.11 -15.64 10.46
CA VAL A 186 -10.15 -14.71 10.01
C VAL A 186 -9.63 -13.29 10.16
N GLU A 187 -9.14 -12.95 11.35
CA GLU A 187 -8.53 -11.63 11.61
C GLU A 187 -7.33 -11.39 10.68
N PHE A 188 -6.51 -12.41 10.42
CA PHE A 188 -5.42 -12.30 9.45
C PHE A 188 -5.91 -11.95 8.05
N ASN A 189 -7.00 -12.56 7.57
CA ASN A 189 -7.50 -12.30 6.24
C ASN A 189 -8.07 -10.87 6.12
N GLU A 190 -8.79 -10.39 7.13
CA GLU A 190 -9.31 -9.02 7.19
C GLU A 190 -8.18 -7.99 7.20
N LEU A 191 -7.17 -8.16 8.06
CA LEU A 191 -6.01 -7.27 8.11
C LEU A 191 -5.16 -7.33 6.83
N ALA A 192 -5.06 -8.50 6.19
CA ALA A 192 -4.36 -8.63 4.91
C ALA A 192 -5.05 -7.83 3.80
N GLU A 193 -6.38 -7.86 3.74
CA GLU A 193 -7.17 -7.06 2.80
C GLU A 193 -7.05 -5.56 3.10
N GLU A 194 -7.10 -5.18 4.38
CA GLU A 194 -6.92 -3.79 4.81
C GLU A 194 -5.53 -3.25 4.45
N LEU A 195 -4.47 -4.04 4.66
CA LEU A 195 -3.10 -3.67 4.28
C LEU A 195 -2.99 -3.37 2.79
N VAL A 196 -3.57 -4.24 1.96
CA VAL A 196 -3.53 -4.09 0.50
C VAL A 196 -4.35 -2.87 0.06
N ALA A 197 -5.49 -2.63 0.70
CA ALA A 197 -6.29 -1.44 0.46
C ALA A 197 -5.53 -0.16 0.81
N ALA A 198 -4.89 -0.10 1.98
CA ALA A 198 -4.08 1.05 2.41
C ALA A 198 -2.90 1.32 1.46
N ILE A 199 -2.16 0.28 1.02
CA ILE A 199 -1.09 0.42 0.03
C ILE A 199 -1.63 0.98 -1.30
N ASN A 200 -2.76 0.49 -1.78
CA ASN A 200 -3.36 0.96 -3.04
C ASN A 200 -3.86 2.41 -2.94
N GLN A 201 -4.41 2.81 -1.79
CA GLN A 201 -4.82 4.19 -1.54
C GLN A 201 -3.62 5.13 -1.46
N ALA A 202 -2.56 4.74 -0.75
CA ALA A 202 -1.30 5.45 -0.72
C ALA A 202 -0.69 5.61 -2.13
N ASP A 203 -0.67 4.54 -2.94
CA ASP A 203 -0.19 4.58 -4.32
C ASP A 203 -1.00 5.52 -5.20
N GLY A 204 -2.34 5.46 -5.09
CA GLY A 204 -3.24 6.34 -5.84
C GLY A 204 -2.98 7.82 -5.52
N SER A 205 -2.86 8.16 -4.24
CA SER A 205 -2.56 9.52 -3.81
C SER A 205 -1.16 9.96 -4.27
N ALA A 206 -0.13 9.12 -4.10
CA ALA A 206 1.22 9.41 -4.58
C ALA A 206 1.27 9.59 -6.10
N TYR A 207 0.52 8.78 -6.86
CA TYR A 207 0.38 8.91 -8.31
C TYR A 207 -0.28 10.22 -8.70
N MET A 208 -1.38 10.59 -8.05
CA MET A 208 -2.08 11.86 -8.32
C MET A 208 -1.19 13.08 -8.06
N ALA A 209 -0.34 13.02 -7.04
CA ALA A 209 0.60 14.10 -6.72
C ALA A 209 1.54 14.44 -7.91
N ILE A 210 1.90 13.46 -8.73
CA ILE A 210 2.78 13.62 -9.91
C ILE A 210 2.16 14.57 -10.95
N PHE A 211 0.84 14.54 -11.13
CA PHE A 211 0.16 15.27 -12.21
C PHE A 211 -0.43 16.61 -11.80
N THR A 212 -0.43 16.92 -10.51
CA THR A 212 -0.98 18.19 -10.00
C THR A 212 -0.28 19.42 -10.57
N THR A 213 1.03 19.35 -10.81
CA THR A 213 1.82 20.46 -11.36
C THR A 213 1.44 20.81 -12.80
N THR A 214 0.92 19.84 -13.54
CA THR A 214 0.47 20.02 -14.94
C THR A 214 -1.04 20.14 -15.07
N SER A 215 -1.79 19.97 -13.98
CA SER A 215 -3.25 20.00 -13.97
C SER A 215 -3.80 21.40 -13.76
N THR A 216 -4.95 21.69 -14.34
CA THR A 216 -5.72 22.92 -14.12
C THR A 216 -6.63 22.84 -12.89
N SER A 217 -6.59 21.74 -12.13
CA SER A 217 -7.49 21.50 -10.97
C SER A 217 -7.29 22.48 -9.81
N GLY A 218 -6.14 23.16 -9.74
CA GLY A 218 -5.79 24.08 -8.65
C GLY A 218 -5.51 23.40 -7.31
N VAL A 219 -5.52 22.07 -7.25
CA VAL A 219 -5.20 21.31 -6.03
C VAL A 219 -3.68 21.16 -5.92
N PRO A 220 -3.05 21.60 -4.82
CA PRO A 220 -1.60 21.48 -4.65
C PRO A 220 -1.18 20.01 -4.47
N SER A 221 -0.01 19.65 -5.02
CA SER A 221 0.61 18.32 -4.87
C SER A 221 0.70 17.88 -3.41
N GLN A 222 1.02 18.82 -2.52
CA GLN A 222 1.20 18.56 -1.10
C GLN A 222 0.00 17.88 -0.46
N ARG A 223 -1.22 18.23 -0.88
CA ARG A 223 -2.43 17.60 -0.35
C ARG A 223 -2.42 16.08 -0.57
N TYR A 224 -2.05 15.64 -1.77
CA TYR A 224 -1.99 14.22 -2.09
C TYR A 224 -0.82 13.52 -1.38
N TYR A 225 0.29 14.22 -1.15
CA TYR A 225 1.37 13.68 -0.32
C TYR A 225 0.96 13.50 1.13
N ASP A 226 0.18 14.43 1.69
CA ASP A 226 -0.35 14.33 3.04
C ASP A 226 -1.35 13.17 3.15
N GLU A 227 -2.25 13.02 2.18
CA GLU A 227 -3.18 11.88 2.08
C GLU A 227 -2.43 10.54 1.97
N ALA A 228 -1.43 10.45 1.09
CA ALA A 228 -0.59 9.24 0.98
C ALA A 228 0.15 8.91 2.28
N LYS A 229 0.59 9.92 3.03
CA LYS A 229 1.30 9.72 4.31
C LYS A 229 0.41 9.06 5.35
N ILE A 230 -0.85 9.50 5.46
CA ILE A 230 -1.83 8.91 6.37
C ILE A 230 -2.06 7.43 6.04
N GLU A 231 -2.23 7.09 4.76
CA GLU A 231 -2.43 5.72 4.32
C GLU A 231 -1.19 4.83 4.55
N ILE A 232 0.02 5.38 4.44
CA ILE A 232 1.26 4.68 4.80
C ILE A 232 1.31 4.38 6.29
N GLU A 233 0.92 5.34 7.15
CA GLU A 233 0.85 5.12 8.59
C GLU A 233 -0.17 4.03 8.95
N GLN A 234 -1.34 4.02 8.27
CA GLN A 234 -2.33 2.95 8.40
C GLN A 234 -1.73 1.60 8.01
N ALA A 235 -1.07 1.51 6.85
CA ALA A 235 -0.41 0.29 6.38
C ALA A 235 0.63 -0.24 7.39
N ILE A 236 1.42 0.65 8.02
CA ILE A 236 2.37 0.26 9.07
C ILE A 236 1.65 -0.34 10.27
N GLN A 237 0.55 0.27 10.73
CA GLN A 237 -0.24 -0.24 11.85
C GLN A 237 -0.83 -1.62 11.54
N THR A 238 -1.40 -1.79 10.35
CA THR A 238 -1.96 -3.07 9.89
C THR A 238 -0.87 -4.14 9.76
N MET A 239 0.32 -3.81 9.23
CA MET A 239 1.45 -4.76 9.19
C MET A 239 1.94 -5.13 10.60
N ASP A 240 1.95 -4.18 11.54
CA ASP A 240 2.32 -4.45 12.92
C ASP A 240 1.28 -5.35 13.63
N ALA A 241 -0.01 -5.24 13.29
CA ALA A 241 -1.06 -6.15 13.74
C ALA A 241 -0.90 -7.56 13.16
N LEU A 242 -0.70 -7.68 11.84
CA LEU A 242 -0.41 -8.96 11.18
C LEU A 242 0.83 -9.65 11.77
N ALA A 243 1.87 -8.89 12.09
CA ALA A 243 3.07 -9.43 12.73
C ALA A 243 2.79 -10.05 14.10
N LYS A 244 1.85 -9.49 14.87
CA LYS A 244 1.45 -10.04 16.17
C LYS A 244 0.76 -11.38 16.01
N LEU A 245 -0.16 -11.51 15.05
CA LEU A 245 -0.85 -12.77 14.75
C LEU A 245 0.08 -13.90 14.31
N LEU A 246 1.27 -13.55 13.78
CA LEU A 246 2.32 -14.49 13.38
C LEU A 246 3.40 -14.71 14.45
N HIS A 247 3.22 -14.15 15.65
CA HIS A 247 4.20 -14.15 16.75
C HIS A 247 5.57 -13.59 16.36
N LEU A 248 5.63 -12.76 15.32
CA LEU A 248 6.87 -12.12 14.89
C LEU A 248 7.18 -11.00 15.87
N SER A 249 8.30 -11.12 16.58
CA SER A 249 8.73 -10.12 17.58
C SER A 249 8.63 -8.71 17.00
N SER A 250 7.94 -7.82 17.70
CA SER A 250 7.93 -6.40 17.32
C SER A 250 9.38 -5.91 17.35
N SER A 251 9.94 -5.61 16.18
CA SER A 251 11.23 -4.93 16.07
C SER A 251 11.14 -3.67 16.92
N LYS A 252 11.83 -3.69 18.08
CA LYS A 252 11.91 -2.56 19.01
C LYS A 252 12.32 -1.33 18.20
N ARG A 253 11.54 -0.25 18.33
CA ARG A 253 11.86 1.05 17.76
C ARG A 253 13.04 1.66 18.51
#